data_AF-A0A6B3H9G3-F1
#
_entry.id   AF-A0A6B3H9G3-F1
#
_cell.length_a   1.000
_cell.length_b   1.000
_cell.length_c   1.000
_cell.angle_alpha   90.00
_cell.angle_beta   90.00
_cell.angle_gamma   90.00
#
_symmetry.space_group_name_H-M   'P 1'
#
loop_
_entity.id
_entity.type
_entity.pdbx_description
1 polymer ?
#
loop_
_entity_poly.entity_id
_entity_poly.type
_entity_poly.pdbx_seq_one_letter_code
_entity_poly.pdbx_strand_id
1 'polypeptide(L)' 'GEVAAQVGASGAGVRAVGTAIGRNPLLVVRPCHRVIGADGALRGYAGGLERKQLLLGLEGAACVERVAGTGG' A
#
# COMPACT_ATOMS: atom_id res chain seq x y z
N GLY A 1 6.94 6.07 3.69
CA GLY A 1 8.27 6.65 3.97
C GLY A 1 9.26 5.57 4.33
N GLU A 2 8.96 4.77 5.34
CA GLU A 2 9.82 3.71 5.88
C GLU A 2 10.36 2.74 4.82
N VAL A 3 9.50 2.17 3.98
CA VAL A 3 9.94 1.25 2.92
C VAL A 3 10.90 1.93 1.92
N ALA A 4 10.70 3.21 1.62
CA ALA A 4 11.60 3.96 0.76
C ALA A 4 12.95 4.20 1.44
N ALA A 5 12.95 4.51 2.73
CA ALA A 5 14.17 4.70 3.52
C ALA A 5 15.02 3.41 3.59
N GLN A 6 14.37 2.25 3.74
CA GLN A 6 15.05 0.94 3.74
C GLN A 6 15.79 0.63 2.43
N VAL A 7 15.36 1.22 1.31
CA VAL A 7 16.00 1.06 0.00
C VAL A 7 16.82 2.30 -0.42
N GLY A 8 17.08 3.23 0.51
CA GLY A 8 17.87 4.43 0.24
C GLY A 8 17.19 5.49 -0.62
N ALA A 9 15.86 5.40 -0.81
CA ALA A 9 15.10 6.36 -1.60
C ALA A 9 14.52 7.49 -0.74
N SER A 10 14.68 8.74 -1.20
CA SER A 10 14.18 9.95 -0.54
C SER A 10 13.51 10.90 -1.55
N GLY A 11 12.78 11.90 -1.04
CA GLY A 11 12.11 12.91 -1.87
C GLY A 11 11.18 12.30 -2.93
N ALA A 12 11.44 12.60 -4.21
CA ALA A 12 10.68 12.07 -5.34
C ALA A 12 10.71 10.53 -5.43
N GLY A 13 11.79 9.89 -4.95
CA GLY A 13 11.95 8.43 -4.95
C GLY A 13 10.90 7.70 -4.11
N VAL A 14 10.33 8.35 -3.09
CA VAL A 14 9.30 7.75 -2.23
C VAL A 14 8.04 7.38 -3.04
N ARG A 15 7.64 8.24 -3.99
CA ARG A 15 6.48 7.97 -4.86
C ARG A 15 6.76 6.84 -5.86
N ALA A 16 7.99 6.78 -6.38
CA ALA A 16 8.42 5.71 -7.27
C ALA A 16 8.41 4.34 -6.58
N VAL A 17 8.92 4.26 -5.34
CA VAL A 17 8.87 3.05 -4.52
C VAL A 17 7.43 2.60 -4.28
N GLY A 18 6.53 3.52 -3.90
CA GLY A 18 5.11 3.20 -3.73
C GLY A 18 4.45 2.65 -5.01
N THR A 19 4.80 3.22 -6.16
CA THR A 19 4.30 2.77 -7.47
C THR A 19 4.83 1.38 -7.83
N ALA A 20 6.12 1.12 -7.58
CA ALA A 20 6.75 -0.18 -7.83
C ALA A 20 6.12 -1.28 -6.96
N ILE A 21 5.86 -1.00 -5.69
CA ILE A 21 5.18 -1.93 -4.77
C ILE A 21 3.76 -2.22 -5.26
N GLY A 22 3.02 -1.19 -5.68
CA GLY A 22 1.64 -1.33 -6.16
C GLY A 22 1.51 -2.12 -7.46
N ARG A 23 2.58 -2.20 -8.27
CA ARG A 23 2.66 -2.95 -9.54
C ARG A 23 3.18 -4.39 -9.40
N ASN A 24 3.34 -4.89 -8.18
CA ASN A 24 3.82 -6.24 -7.94
C ASN A 24 2.90 -7.31 -8.58
N PRO A 25 3.40 -8.15 -9.52
CA PRO A 25 2.60 -9.19 -10.16
C PRO A 25 2.37 -10.42 -9.28
N LEU A 26 3.21 -10.62 -8.25
CA LEU A 26 3.10 -11.72 -7.29
C LEU A 26 2.36 -11.25 -6.05
N LEU A 27 1.05 -11.04 -6.21
CA LEU A 27 0.14 -10.65 -5.13
C LEU A 27 0.14 -11.71 -4.01
N VAL A 28 -0.10 -11.28 -2.77
CA VAL A 28 -0.12 -12.12 -1.55
C VAL A 28 1.24 -12.70 -1.15
N VAL A 29 1.96 -13.36 -2.06
CA VAL A 29 3.30 -13.96 -1.80
C VAL A 29 4.33 -12.90 -1.44
N ARG A 30 4.38 -11.80 -2.20
CA ARG A 30 5.03 -10.57 -1.74
C ARG A 30 3.96 -9.73 -1.04
N PRO A 31 4.13 -9.40 0.26
CA PRO A 31 3.08 -8.79 1.07
C PRO A 31 2.92 -7.28 0.79
N CYS A 32 2.70 -6.90 -0.47
CA CYS A 32 2.49 -5.50 -0.88
C CYS A 32 1.17 -4.92 -0.34
N HIS A 33 0.24 -5.77 0.11
CA HIS A 33 -0.97 -5.36 0.84
C HIS A 33 -0.66 -4.81 2.23
N ARG A 34 0.52 -5.09 2.82
CA ARG A 34 0.93 -4.56 4.13
C ARG A 34 1.52 -3.15 4.09
N VAL A 35 1.79 -2.62 2.89
CA VAL A 35 2.33 -1.26 2.75
C VAL A 35 1.18 -0.25 2.75
N ILE A 36 1.11 0.58 3.80
CA ILE A 36 0.03 1.55 4.02
C ILE A 36 0.59 2.98 3.94
N GLY A 37 -0.25 3.96 3.56
CA GLY A 37 0.10 5.37 3.66
C GLY A 37 0.39 5.78 5.11
N ALA A 38 1.21 6.82 5.30
CA ALA A 38 1.51 7.34 6.64
C ALA A 38 0.27 7.92 7.35
N ASP A 39 -0.75 8.29 6.57
CA ASP A 39 -2.07 8.75 6.99
C ASP A 39 -3.05 7.58 7.23
N GLY A 40 -2.58 6.34 7.18
CA GLY A 40 -3.43 5.14 7.27
C GLY A 40 -4.18 4.80 5.99
N ALA A 41 -4.09 5.61 4.92
CA ALA A 41 -4.89 5.37 3.74
C ALA A 41 -4.33 4.24 2.87
N LEU A 42 -5.23 3.39 2.38
CA LEU A 42 -4.90 2.30 1.47
C LEU A 42 -4.72 2.81 0.04
N ARG A 43 -3.54 2.57 -0.52
CA ARG A 43 -3.18 2.96 -1.89
C ARG A 43 -2.44 1.82 -2.58
N GLY A 44 -2.43 1.87 -3.92
CA GLY A 44 -1.52 1.08 -4.77
C GLY A 44 -1.55 -0.42 -4.50
N TYR A 45 -2.53 -1.13 -5.07
CA TYR A 45 -2.56 -2.59 -5.06
C TYR A 45 -3.13 -3.10 -6.39
N ALA A 46 -2.35 -3.90 -7.13
CA ALA A 46 -2.76 -4.36 -8.46
C ALA A 46 -4.05 -5.18 -8.45
N GLY A 47 -4.31 -5.91 -7.35
CA GLY A 47 -5.55 -6.66 -7.15
C GLY A 47 -6.75 -5.83 -6.68
N GLY A 48 -6.65 -4.50 -6.62
CA GLY A 48 -7.71 -3.61 -6.11
C GLY A 48 -7.76 -3.45 -4.59
N LEU A 49 -8.18 -2.27 -4.13
CA LEU A 49 -8.11 -1.91 -2.71
C LEU A 49 -9.00 -2.77 -1.80
N GLU A 50 -10.10 -3.31 -2.33
CA GLU A 50 -11.00 -4.22 -1.60
C GLU A 50 -10.28 -5.51 -1.20
N ARG A 51 -9.52 -6.11 -2.12
CA ARG A 51 -8.73 -7.33 -1.83
C ARG A 51 -7.63 -7.05 -0.82
N LYS A 52 -7.00 -5.86 -0.89
CA LYS A 52 -6.02 -5.40 0.09
C LYS A 52 -6.62 -5.27 1.49
N GLN A 53 -7.83 -4.71 1.61
CA GLN A 53 -8.57 -4.64 2.88
C GLN A 53 -8.92 -6.00 3.43
N LEU A 54 -9.44 -6.89 2.58
CA LEU A 54 -9.78 -8.25 2.98
C LEU A 54 -8.56 -8.99 3.54
N LEU A 55 -7.42 -8.93 2.84
CA LEU A 55 -6.17 -9.58 3.29
C LEU A 55 -5.68 -9.02 4.62
N LEU A 56 -5.72 -7.69 4.78
CA LEU A 56 -5.37 -7.05 6.06
C LEU A 56 -6.31 -7.49 7.19
N GLY A 57 -7.61 -7.58 6.92
CA GLY A 57 -8.60 -8.08 7.88
C GLY A 57 -8.39 -9.54 8.26
N LEU A 58 -8.06 -10.41 7.29
CA LEU A 58 -7.70 -11.81 7.53
C LEU A 58 -6.42 -11.95 8.36
N GLU A 59 -5.48 -11.01 8.24
CA GLU A 59 -4.26 -10.95 9.06
C GLU A 59 -4.50 -10.34 10.45
N GLY A 60 -5.73 -9.90 10.77
CA GLY A 60 -6.08 -9.31 12.06
C GLY A 60 -5.69 -7.83 12.19
N ALA A 61 -5.40 -7.13 11.09
CA ALA A 61 -5.19 -5.70 11.12
C ALA A 61 -6.52 -4.99 11.48
N ALA A 62 -6.47 -4.12 12.50
CA ALA A 62 -7.61 -3.29 12.85
C ALA A 62 -8.04 -2.42 11.65
N CYS A 63 -9.35 -2.16 11.55
CA CYS A 63 -10.01 -1.46 10.44
C CYS A 63 -9.16 -0.33 9.86
N VAL A 64 -8.62 -0.54 8.65
CA VAL A 64 -7.93 0.50 7.91
C VAL A 64 -8.98 1.26 7.10
N GLU A 65 -9.28 2.48 7.52
CA GLU A 65 -10.33 3.29 6.94
C GLU A 65 -10.04 3.62 5.47
N ARG A 66 -11.04 3.42 4.59
CA ARG A 66 -10.96 3.89 3.21
C ARG A 66 -10.99 5.41 3.25
N VAL A 67 -9.94 6.07 2.77
CA VAL A 67 -10.10 7.44 2.28
C VAL A 67 -10.98 7.33 1.04
N ALA A 68 -12.27 7.61 1.21
CA ALA A 68 -13.18 7.85 0.10
C ALA A 68 -12.53 8.90 -0.79
N GLY A 69 -12.33 8.57 -2.07
CA GLY A 69 -11.79 9.52 -3.03
C GLY A 69 -12.63 10.78 -3.03
N THR A 70 -12.05 11.89 -2.56
CA THR A 70 -12.49 13.21 -2.98
C THR A 70 -12.15 13.33 -4.45
N GLY A 71 -13.20 13.50 -5.25
CA GLY A 71 -13.09 13.81 -6.67
C GLY A 71 -12.31 15.09 -6.94
N GLY A 72 -11.86 15.17 -8.18
CA GLY A 72 -11.16 16.28 -8.82
C GLY A 72 -10.84 15.85 -10.23
#